data_AF-A0A7V5GA67-F1
#
_entry.id   AF-A0A7V5GA67-F1
#
_cell.length_a   1.000
_cell.length_b   1.000
_cell.length_c   1.000
_cell.angle_alpha   90.00
_cell.angle_beta   90.00
_cell.angle_gamma   90.00
#
_symmetry.space_group_name_H-M   'P 1'
#
loop_
_entity.id
_entity.type
_entity.pdbx_description
1 polymer ?
#
loop_
_entity_poly.entity_id
_entity_poly.type
_entity_poly.pdbx_seq_one_letter_code
_entity_poly.pdbx_strand_id
1 'polypeptide(L)'
;MIKKTVIHLGGSIVCPDDKIEVDYLIELRQFILQKVSDQWQFVIVIGGGGLARSYQGFVSEIVSDISNEDKDWIGIHATRMNA
;
A
#
# COMPACT_ATOMS: atom_id res chain seq x y z
N MET A 1 18.45 -5.71 -23.07
CA MET A 1 17.38 -6.64 -22.67
C MET A 1 16.68 -6.02 -21.47
N ILE A 2 15.36 -5.86 -21.51
CA ILE A 2 14.58 -5.27 -20.41
C ILE A 2 14.52 -6.26 -19.24
N LYS A 3 14.88 -5.83 -18.03
CA LYS A 3 14.76 -6.61 -16.80
C LYS A 3 13.42 -6.36 -16.14
N LYS A 4 12.63 -7.40 -15.89
CA LYS A 4 11.30 -7.29 -15.26
C LYS A 4 11.35 -7.73 -13.81
N THR A 5 10.67 -7.00 -12.93
CA THR A 5 10.58 -7.35 -11.50
C THR A 5 9.22 -6.96 -10.95
N VAL A 6 8.68 -7.82 -10.10
CA VAL A 6 7.47 -7.52 -9.31
C VAL A 6 7.92 -7.19 -7.89
N ILE A 7 7.49 -6.05 -7.38
CA ILE A 7 7.73 -5.61 -6.01
C ILE A 7 6.42 -5.70 -5.25
N HIS A 8 6.40 -6.49 -4.19
CA HIS A 8 5.34 -6.44 -3.20
C HIS A 8 5.76 -5.48 -2.08
N LEU A 9 5.17 -4.29 -2.08
CA LEU A 9 5.44 -3.23 -1.13
C LEU A 9 4.47 -3.33 0.05
N GLY A 10 4.99 -3.61 1.24
CA GLY A 10 4.17 -3.66 2.44
C GLY A 10 3.51 -2.31 2.72
N GLY A 11 2.17 -2.30 2.86
CA GLY A 11 1.44 -1.06 3.13
C GLY A 11 1.88 -0.33 4.39
N SER A 12 2.37 -1.06 5.41
CA SER A 12 2.89 -0.47 6.65
C SER A 12 4.22 0.28 6.45
N ILE A 13 4.89 0.13 5.30
CA ILE A 13 6.07 0.93 4.95
C ILE A 13 5.63 2.29 4.41
N VAL A 14 4.49 2.33 3.70
CA VAL A 14 3.93 3.56 3.12
C VAL A 14 3.08 4.33 4.12
N CYS A 15 2.33 3.62 4.95
CA CYS A 15 1.50 4.18 6.00
C CYS A 15 1.53 3.20 7.18
N PRO A 16 2.50 3.31 8.11
CA PRO A 16 2.61 2.42 9.27
C PRO A 16 1.38 2.48 10.18
N ASP A 17 0.91 3.70 10.48
CA ASP A 17 -0.24 4.00 11.33
C ASP A 17 -1.20 4.96 10.61
N ASP A 18 -1.32 6.21 11.07
CA ASP A 18 -2.16 7.26 10.49
C ASP A 18 -1.38 8.29 9.64
N LYS A 19 -0.06 8.13 9.57
CA LYS A 19 0.86 9.02 8.84
C LYS A 19 1.42 8.32 7.60
N ILE A 20 1.39 9.04 6.47
CA ILE A 20 2.05 8.62 5.24
C ILE A 20 3.55 8.95 5.30
N GLU A 21 4.40 7.98 4.98
CA GLU A 21 5.86 8.11 4.92
C GLU A 21 6.31 8.76 3.60
N VAL A 22 6.08 10.07 3.48
CA VAL A 22 6.33 10.85 2.27
C VAL A 22 7.80 10.78 1.84
N ASP A 23 8.75 10.88 2.79
CA ASP A 23 10.18 10.86 2.49
C ASP A 23 10.61 9.53 1.85
N TYR A 24 10.12 8.40 2.39
CA TYR A 24 10.33 7.09 1.80
C TYR A 24 9.76 6.99 0.38
N LEU A 25 8.56 7.53 0.13
CA LEU A 25 7.94 7.51 -1.19
C LEU A 25 8.74 8.33 -2.22
N ILE A 26 9.31 9.47 -1.80
CA ILE A 26 10.18 10.29 -2.64
C ILE A 26 11.44 9.49 -3.02
N GLU A 27 12.09 8.87 -2.03
CA GLU A 27 13.28 8.05 -2.26
C GLU A 27 12.99 6.83 -3.15
N LEU A 28 11.89 6.12 -2.89
CA LEU A 28 11.45 4.98 -3.70
C LEU A 28 11.20 5.41 -5.15
N ARG A 29 10.52 6.54 -5.36
CA ARG A 29 10.26 7.08 -6.71
C ARG A 29 11.57 7.38 -7.42
N GLN A 30 12.52 8.03 -6.76
CA GLN A 30 13.83 8.34 -7.35
C GLN A 30 14.57 7.06 -7.74
N PHE A 31 14.58 6.05 -6.86
CA PHE A 31 15.19 4.75 -7.14
C PHE A 31 14.54 4.06 -8.35
N ILE A 32 13.22 3.99 -8.40
CA ILE A 32 12.50 3.34 -9.51
C ILE A 32 12.79 4.04 -10.84
N LEU A 33 12.75 5.38 -10.87
CA LEU A 33 13.03 6.14 -12.09
C LEU A 33 14.48 5.92 -12.59
N GLN A 34 15.45 5.90 -11.67
CA GLN A 34 16.84 5.60 -12.01
C GLN A 34 17.00 4.18 -12.57
N LYS A 35 16.26 3.19 -12.04
CA LYS A 35 16.32 1.82 -12.57
C LYS A 35 15.58 1.68 -13.90
N VAL A 36 14.49 2.41 -14.11
CA VAL A 36 13.79 2.43 -15.39
C VAL A 36 14.70 2.98 -16.50
N SER A 37 15.52 4.01 -16.23
CA SER A 37 16.53 4.45 -17.22
C SER A 37 17.58 3.38 -17.53
N ASP A 38 17.85 2.49 -16.58
CA ASP A 38 18.76 1.34 -16.72
C ASP A 38 18.08 0.10 -17.35
N GLN A 39 16.99 0.27 -18.10
CA GLN A 39 16.24 -0.80 -18.78
C GLN A 39 15.55 -1.80 -17.83
N TRP A 40 15.08 -1.33 -16.67
CA TRP A 40 14.17 -2.11 -15.80
C TRP A 40 12.71 -1.76 -16.04
N GLN A 41 11.84 -2.73 -15.79
CA GLN A 41 10.40 -2.59 -15.76
C GLN A 41 9.86 -3.17 -14.45
N PHE A 42 9.08 -2.38 -13.72
CA PHE A 42 8.53 -2.74 -12.43
C PHE A 42 7.02 -2.92 -12.50
N VAL A 43 6.51 -3.91 -11.78
CA VAL A 43 5.12 -3.98 -11.35
C VAL A 43 5.14 -3.86 -9.83
N ILE A 44 4.45 -2.87 -9.28
CA ILE A 44 4.40 -2.63 -7.84
C ILE A 44 3.00 -2.97 -7.36
N VAL A 45 2.92 -3.86 -6.37
CA VAL A 45 1.69 -4.19 -5.66
C VAL A 45 1.86 -3.72 -4.23
N ILE A 46 0.92 -2.92 -3.74
CA ILE A 46 1.02 -2.31 -2.41
C ILE A 46 -0.06 -2.83 -1.47
N GLY A 47 0.30 -3.05 -0.19
CA GLY A 47 -0.64 -3.47 0.85
C GLY A 47 -1.43 -2.30 1.46
N GLY A 48 -2.40 -2.61 2.32
CA GLY A 48 -3.28 -1.62 2.96
C GLY A 48 -2.71 -0.91 4.20
N GLY A 49 -1.71 -1.52 4.87
CA GLY A 49 -0.96 -0.86 5.95
C GLY A 49 -1.79 -0.49 7.18
N GLY A 50 -1.35 0.56 7.89
CA GLY A 50 -2.01 1.15 9.05
C GLY A 50 -3.40 1.67 8.70
N LEU A 51 -3.55 2.32 7.53
CA LEU A 51 -4.84 2.78 7.03
C LEU A 51 -5.90 1.68 7.01
N ALA A 52 -5.58 0.50 6.46
CA ALA A 52 -6.50 -0.64 6.46
C ALA A 52 -6.90 -1.06 7.88
N ARG A 53 -5.90 -1.25 8.75
CA ARG A 53 -6.13 -1.71 10.15
C ARG A 53 -6.96 -0.70 10.93
N SER A 54 -6.68 0.59 10.81
CA SER A 54 -7.41 1.65 11.51
C SER A 54 -8.86 1.68 11.10
N TYR A 55 -9.17 1.68 9.80
CA TYR A 55 -10.56 1.71 9.33
C TYR A 55 -11.32 0.42 9.64
N GLN A 56 -10.68 -0.75 9.51
CA GLN A 56 -11.26 -2.02 9.92
C GLN A 56 -11.54 -2.07 11.43
N GLY A 57 -10.66 -1.47 12.24
CA GLY A 57 -10.83 -1.30 13.68
C GLY A 57 -12.03 -0.42 14.02
N PHE A 58 -12.05 0.81 13.50
CA PHE A 58 -13.13 1.78 13.75
C PHE A 58 -14.50 1.23 13.36
N VAL A 59 -14.62 0.58 12.20
CA VAL A 59 -15.91 0.03 11.79
C VAL A 59 -16.37 -1.13 12.66
N SER A 60 -15.42 -1.92 13.20
CA SER A 60 -15.72 -3.02 14.12
C SER A 60 -16.19 -2.53 15.50
N GLU A 61 -15.82 -1.32 15.89
CA GLU A 61 -16.28 -0.69 17.14
C GLU A 61 -17.68 -0.08 16.99
N ILE A 62 -18.02 0.40 15.79
CA ILE A 62 -19.27 1.13 15.54
C ILE A 62 -20.40 0.20 15.07
N VAL A 63 -20.06 -0.87 14.33
CA VAL A 63 -21.03 -1.80 13.74
C VAL A 63 -20.86 -3.18 14.37
N SER A 64 -21.85 -3.61 15.17
CA SER A 64 -21.77 -4.88 15.94
C SER A 64 -21.60 -6.12 15.08
N ASP A 65 -22.23 -6.16 13.91
CA ASP A 65 -22.34 -7.35 13.06
C ASP A 65 -21.71 -7.15 11.67
N ILE A 66 -20.65 -6.34 11.59
CA ILE A 66 -19.95 -6.14 10.32
C ILE A 66 -19.34 -7.45 9.81
N SER A 67 -19.57 -7.75 8.53
CA SER A 67 -19.06 -8.96 7.90
C SER A 67 -17.54 -8.86 7.64
N ASN A 68 -16.88 -10.01 7.54
CA ASN A 68 -15.47 -10.05 7.11
C ASN A 68 -15.31 -9.53 5.66
N GLU A 69 -16.31 -9.74 4.80
CA GLU A 69 -16.30 -9.24 3.43
C GLU A 69 -16.26 -7.70 3.39
N ASP A 70 -17.06 -7.02 4.21
CA ASP A 70 -17.04 -5.56 4.29
C ASP A 70 -15.68 -5.04 4.80
N LYS A 71 -15.07 -5.74 5.77
CA LYS A 71 -13.72 -5.43 6.25
C LYS A 71 -12.67 -5.65 5.16
N ASP A 72 -12.81 -6.70 4.36
CA ASP A 72 -11.93 -6.97 3.22
C ASP A 72 -12.05 -5.86 2.17
N TRP A 73 -13.26 -5.39 1.86
CA TRP A 73 -13.47 -4.24 0.98
C TRP A 73 -12.80 -2.98 1.50
N ILE A 74 -12.90 -2.69 2.80
CA ILE A 74 -12.17 -1.57 3.43
C ILE A 74 -10.66 -1.73 3.23
N GLY A 75 -10.12 -2.95 3.43
CA GLY A 75 -8.72 -3.27 3.22
C GLY A 75 -8.28 -3.08 1.76
N ILE A 76 -9.10 -3.52 0.79
CA ILE A 76 -8.88 -3.32 -0.65
C ILE A 76 -8.92 -1.84 -1.03
N HIS A 77 -9.80 -1.05 -0.42
CA HIS A 77 -9.81 0.39 -0.66
C HIS A 77 -8.55 1.05 -0.12
N ALA A 78 -8.07 0.65 1.05
CA ALA A 78 -6.79 1.14 1.57
C ALA A 78 -5.60 0.77 0.67
N THR A 79 -5.57 -0.43 0.08
CA THR A 79 -4.50 -0.79 -0.87
C THR A 79 -4.53 0.11 -2.12
N ARG A 80 -5.72 0.46 -2.62
CA ARG A 80 -5.90 1.37 -3.75
C ARG A 80 -5.55 2.82 -3.42
N MET A 81 -5.79 3.28 -2.20
CA MET A 81 -5.39 4.63 -1.77
C MET A 81 -3.88 4.78 -1.64
N ASN A 82 -3.19 3.71 -1.25
CA ASN A 82 -1.73 3.71 -1.17
C ASN A 82 -1.04 3.64 -2.55
N ALA A 83 -1.72 3.14 -3.59
CA ALA A 83 -1.19 2.89 -4.94
C ALA A 83 -1.19 4.15 -5.82
#